data_AF-W7Q7V4-F1
#
_entry.id   AF-W7Q7V4-F1
#
_cell.length_a   1.000
_cell.length_b   1.000
_cell.length_c   1.000
_cell.angle_alpha   90.00
_cell.angle_beta   90.00
_cell.angle_gamma   90.00
#
_symmetry.space_group_name_H-M   'P 1'
#
loop_
_entity.id
_entity.type
_entity.pdbx_description
1 polymer ?
#
loop_
_entity_poly.entity_id
_entity_poly.type
_entity_poly.pdbx_seq_one_letter_code
_entity_poly.pdbx_strand_id
1 'polypeptide(L)'
;DLFEQVLSNDNLQRAWKQVKANKGAAGVDGMKIDQFIDWAKQHWKQCKIQLSNGSYRPQPVKRVEIDKPDGGKRQLGIPTVVDRVIQQAITQVLSTIVDGTFSDNSFGFRPNRNGQRAVKQVQQIIKSKRNIAVDVDLSKFFDRVNHDLLMRNLSRHIK
;
A
#
# COMPACT_ATOMS: atom_id res chain seq x y z
N ASP A 1 -10.90 15.80 11.25
CA ASP A 1 -9.71 15.89 10.38
C ASP A 1 -9.38 14.50 9.79
N LEU A 2 -8.73 14.39 8.62
CA LEU A 2 -8.37 13.09 8.01
C LEU A 2 -7.33 12.35 8.84
N PHE A 3 -6.41 13.08 9.45
CA PHE A 3 -5.37 12.47 10.26
C PHE A 3 -5.93 11.84 11.54
N GLU A 4 -6.92 12.49 12.17
CA GLU A 4 -7.71 11.90 13.26
C GLU A 4 -8.42 10.60 12.84
N GLN A 5 -8.98 10.54 11.63
CA GLN A 5 -9.62 9.31 11.12
C GLN A 5 -8.59 8.18 10.98
N VAL A 6 -7.40 8.49 10.44
CA VAL A 6 -6.30 7.53 10.30
C VAL A 6 -5.90 6.96 11.67
N LEU A 7 -5.78 7.82 12.69
CA LEU A 7 -5.36 7.44 14.04
C LEU A 7 -6.49 6.98 14.98
N SER A 8 -7.72 6.90 14.49
CA SER A 8 -8.86 6.41 15.27
C SER A 8 -8.64 4.95 15.68
N ASN A 9 -9.09 4.59 16.90
CA ASN A 9 -8.85 3.24 17.43
C ASN A 9 -9.51 2.15 16.56
N ASP A 10 -10.70 2.41 16.01
CA ASP A 10 -11.37 1.49 15.08
C ASP A 10 -10.53 1.25 13.81
N ASN A 11 -10.07 2.33 13.16
CA ASN A 11 -9.28 2.22 11.94
C ASN A 11 -7.96 1.48 12.18
N LEU A 12 -7.28 1.78 13.29
CA LEU A 12 -6.06 1.10 13.68
C LEU A 12 -6.28 -0.38 13.99
N GLN A 13 -7.40 -0.74 14.60
CA GLN A 13 -7.75 -2.14 14.84
C GLN A 13 -8.00 -2.89 13.53
N ARG A 14 -8.69 -2.27 12.56
CA ARG A 14 -8.87 -2.82 11.21
C ARG A 14 -7.53 -2.94 10.47
N ALA A 15 -6.68 -1.93 10.55
CA ALA A 15 -5.33 -1.94 9.97
C ALA A 15 -4.49 -3.08 10.54
N TRP A 16 -4.49 -3.26 11.87
CA TRP A 16 -3.80 -4.36 12.52
C TRP A 16 -4.32 -5.72 12.07
N LYS A 17 -5.65 -5.92 12.03
CA LYS A 17 -6.25 -7.19 11.56
C LYS A 17 -5.78 -7.52 10.15
N GLN A 18 -5.75 -6.53 9.26
CA GLN A 18 -5.28 -6.73 7.88
C GLN A 18 -3.79 -7.07 7.81
N VAL A 19 -2.93 -6.34 8.54
CA VAL A 19 -1.48 -6.61 8.58
C VAL A 19 -1.20 -8.00 9.16
N LYS A 20 -1.92 -8.40 10.22
CA LYS A 20 -1.81 -9.74 10.81
C LYS A 20 -2.23 -10.83 9.82
N ALA A 21 -3.34 -10.63 9.09
CA ALA A 21 -3.83 -11.57 8.08
C ALA A 21 -2.87 -11.72 6.89
N ASN A 22 -2.26 -10.61 6.44
CA ASN A 22 -1.29 -10.60 5.35
C ASN A 22 0.03 -11.31 5.72
N LYS A 23 0.28 -11.57 7.01
CA LYS A 23 1.55 -12.10 7.52
C LYS A 23 2.72 -11.22 6.99
N GLY A 24 3.89 -11.82 6.79
CA GLY A 24 5.07 -11.15 6.24
C GLY A 24 6.24 -11.18 7.21
N ALA A 25 7.44 -11.05 6.63
CA ALA A 25 8.68 -11.06 7.40
C ALA A 25 8.82 -9.78 8.26
N ALA A 26 9.71 -9.87 9.25
CA ALA A 26 10.13 -8.72 10.03
C ALA A 26 10.85 -7.69 9.15
N GLY A 27 10.74 -6.42 9.54
CA GLY A 27 11.47 -5.31 8.92
C GLY A 27 12.93 -5.27 9.39
N VAL A 28 13.55 -4.09 9.29
CA VAL A 28 14.94 -3.86 9.72
C VAL A 28 15.12 -4.00 11.23
N ASP A 29 14.06 -3.78 12.01
CA ASP A 29 14.01 -3.88 13.47
C ASP A 29 13.90 -5.31 13.99
N GLY A 30 13.70 -6.29 13.11
CA GLY A 30 13.57 -7.70 13.48
C GLY A 30 12.26 -8.06 14.20
N MET A 31 11.36 -7.10 14.41
CA MET A 31 10.09 -7.34 15.12
C MET A 31 9.17 -8.23 14.28
N LYS A 32 8.75 -9.34 14.86
CA LYS A 32 7.78 -10.25 14.27
C LYS A 32 6.35 -9.77 14.54
N ILE A 33 5.40 -10.28 13.75
CA ILE A 33 3.99 -9.86 13.83
C ILE A 33 3.38 -10.19 15.21
N ASP A 34 3.69 -11.35 15.79
CA ASP A 34 3.23 -11.76 17.11
C ASP A 34 3.66 -10.81 18.24
N GLN A 35 4.80 -10.12 18.09
CA GLN A 35 5.33 -9.17 19.07
C GLN A 35 4.69 -7.78 19.01
N PHE A 36 3.96 -7.46 17.94
CA PHE A 36 3.43 -6.10 17.71
C PHE A 36 2.48 -5.64 18.82
N ILE A 37 1.63 -6.52 19.34
CA ILE A 37 0.62 -6.13 20.33
C ILE A 37 1.27 -5.70 21.64
N ASP A 38 2.32 -6.39 22.08
CA ASP A 38 3.03 -6.03 23.30
C ASP A 38 3.86 -4.76 23.11
N TRP A 39 4.49 -4.60 21.93
CA TRP A 39 5.13 -3.34 21.57
C TRP A 39 4.13 -2.17 21.58
N ALA A 40 2.93 -2.35 21.01
CA ALA A 40 1.92 -1.32 20.92
C ALA A 40 1.38 -0.89 22.29
N LYS A 41 1.21 -1.82 23.24
CA LYS A 41 0.80 -1.48 24.63
C LYS A 41 1.75 -0.47 25.28
N GLN A 42 3.05 -0.58 24.98
CA GLN A 42 4.09 0.25 25.60
C GLN A 42 4.36 1.54 24.82
N HIS A 43 4.42 1.47 23.48
CA HIS A 43 4.97 2.55 22.66
C HIS A 43 3.92 3.30 21.83
N TRP A 44 2.72 2.74 21.64
CA TRP A 44 1.76 3.29 20.68
C TRP A 44 1.26 4.69 21.03
N LYS A 45 1.12 5.00 22.32
CA LYS A 45 0.72 6.35 22.77
C LYS A 45 1.73 7.40 22.31
N GLN A 46 3.03 7.12 22.47
CA GLN A 46 4.09 8.01 22.02
C GLN A 46 4.15 8.08 20.49
N CYS A 47 3.99 6.96 19.80
CA CYS A 47 3.92 6.91 18.33
C CYS A 47 2.80 7.81 17.79
N LYS A 48 1.60 7.78 18.39
CA LYS A 48 0.50 8.68 18.01
C LYS A 48 0.86 10.15 18.18
N ILE A 49 1.51 10.53 19.28
CA ILE A 49 1.95 11.91 19.50
C ILE A 49 2.95 12.35 18.42
N GLN A 50 3.92 11.49 18.11
CA GLN A 50 4.92 11.75 17.06
C GLN A 50 4.29 11.87 15.67
N LEU A 51 3.27 11.06 15.38
CA LEU A 51 2.51 11.15 14.14
C LEU A 51 1.75 12.48 14.07
N SER A 52 1.01 12.84 15.12
CA SER A 52 0.20 14.06 15.18
C SER A 52 1.00 15.35 15.09
N ASN A 53 2.23 15.37 15.63
CA ASN A 53 3.09 16.55 15.58
C ASN A 53 4.11 16.52 14.43
N GLY A 54 4.05 15.52 13.54
CA GLY A 54 4.93 15.39 12.38
C GLY A 54 6.39 14.99 12.68
N SER A 55 6.71 14.60 13.92
CA SER A 55 8.07 14.16 14.29
C SER A 55 8.34 12.68 14.03
N TYR A 56 7.30 11.87 13.74
CA TYR A 56 7.47 10.46 13.40
C TYR A 56 8.32 10.29 12.14
N ARG A 57 9.38 9.49 12.23
CA ARG A 57 10.23 9.10 11.11
C ARG A 57 10.08 7.60 10.86
N PRO A 58 9.49 7.18 9.72
CA PRO A 58 9.41 5.77 9.36
C PRO A 58 10.79 5.13 9.29
N GLN A 59 10.87 3.84 9.61
CA GLN A 59 12.13 3.11 9.50
C GLN A 59 12.43 2.77 8.03
N PRO A 60 13.71 2.64 7.65
CA PRO A 60 14.05 2.19 6.31
C PRO A 60 13.50 0.78 6.06
N VAL A 61 13.11 0.50 4.82
CA VAL A 61 12.63 -0.83 4.44
C VAL A 61 13.79 -1.83 4.38
N LYS A 62 13.56 -3.05 4.85
CA LYS A 62 14.54 -4.15 4.74
C LYS A 62 14.55 -4.65 3.30
N ARG A 63 15.70 -4.59 2.63
CA ARG A 63 15.87 -5.16 1.29
C ARG A 63 16.02 -6.67 1.37
N VAL A 64 15.19 -7.39 0.62
CA VAL A 64 15.27 -8.85 0.46
C VAL A 64 15.24 -9.15 -1.03
N GLU A 65 16.18 -9.99 -1.49
CA GLU A 65 16.15 -10.51 -2.86
C GLU A 65 15.37 -11.82 -2.89
N ILE A 66 14.41 -11.91 -3.81
CA ILE A 66 13.71 -13.15 -4.12
C ILE A 66 13.89 -13.48 -5.60
N ASP A 67 13.98 -14.77 -5.91
CA ASP A 67 14.08 -15.22 -7.30
C ASP A 67 12.73 -15.06 -8.00
N LYS A 68 12.78 -14.62 -9.25
CA LYS A 68 11.59 -14.62 -10.10
C LYS A 68 11.38 -16.00 -10.76
N PRO A 69 10.14 -16.40 -11.05
CA PRO A 69 9.85 -17.66 -11.75
C PRO A 69 10.51 -17.77 -13.13
N ASP A 70 10.70 -16.64 -13.81
CA ASP A 70 11.25 -16.50 -15.17
C ASP A 70 12.76 -16.17 -15.20
N GLY A 71 13.43 -16.17 -14.04
CA GLY A 71 14.84 -15.83 -13.90
C GLY A 71 15.09 -14.37 -13.49
N GLY A 72 16.24 -14.15 -12.84
CA GLY A 72 16.61 -12.86 -12.25
C GLY A 72 16.02 -12.65 -10.85
N LYS A 73 16.40 -11.53 -10.22
CA LYS A 73 16.05 -11.20 -8.83
C LYS A 73 15.04 -10.06 -8.75
N ARG A 74 14.08 -10.16 -7.83
CA ARG A 74 13.19 -9.07 -7.41
C ARG A 74 13.65 -8.58 -6.05
N GLN A 75 13.97 -7.29 -5.97
CA GLN A 75 14.20 -6.63 -4.69
C GLN A 75 12.86 -6.28 -4.06
N LEU A 76 12.60 -6.80 -2.87
CA LEU A 76 11.48 -6.42 -2.03
C LEU A 76 11.96 -5.47 -0.93
N GLY A 77 11.20 -4.41 -0.70
CA GLY A 77 11.32 -3.58 0.51
C GLY A 77 10.29 -4.02 1.53
N ILE A 78 10.73 -4.53 2.67
CA ILE A 78 9.85 -4.97 3.77
C ILE A 78 9.88 -3.90 4.87
N PRO A 79 8.82 -3.11 5.08
CA PRO A 79 8.73 -2.16 6.19
C PRO A 79 8.62 -2.89 7.54
N THR A 80 8.87 -2.17 8.63
CA THR A 80 8.62 -2.69 9.99
C THR A 80 7.13 -2.99 10.21
N VAL A 81 6.79 -3.80 11.22
CA VAL A 81 5.38 -4.11 11.50
C VAL A 81 4.60 -2.84 11.84
N VAL A 82 5.23 -1.93 12.59
CA VAL A 82 4.66 -0.62 12.96
C VAL A 82 4.37 0.22 11.71
N ASP A 83 5.35 0.35 10.82
CA ASP A 83 5.17 1.11 9.57
C ASP A 83 4.09 0.49 8.67
N ARG A 84 4.01 -0.84 8.60
CA ARG A 84 2.93 -1.52 7.84
C ARG A 84 1.55 -1.20 8.41
N VAL A 85 1.39 -1.16 9.74
CA VAL A 85 0.12 -0.80 10.37
C VAL A 85 -0.25 0.65 10.09
N ILE A 86 0.71 1.57 10.17
CA ILE A 86 0.50 2.99 9.87
C ILE A 86 0.13 3.16 8.38
N GLN A 87 0.89 2.58 7.46
CA GLN A 87 0.62 2.62 6.01
C GLN A 87 -0.74 2.01 5.67
N GLN A 88 -1.11 0.91 6.32
CA GLN A 88 -2.42 0.28 6.14
C GLN A 88 -3.56 1.16 6.66
N ALA A 89 -3.37 1.84 7.79
CA ALA A 89 -4.34 2.78 8.35
C ALA A 89 -4.54 4.00 7.44
N ILE A 90 -3.45 4.56 6.90
CA ILE A 90 -3.49 5.63 5.89
C ILE A 90 -4.23 5.14 4.64
N THR A 91 -3.87 3.96 4.13
CA THR A 91 -4.49 3.39 2.92
C THR A 91 -5.99 3.21 3.08
N GLN A 92 -6.48 2.79 4.24
CA GLN A 92 -7.91 2.61 4.51
C GLN A 92 -8.69 3.92 4.38
N VAL A 93 -8.13 5.04 4.85
CA VAL A 93 -8.76 6.36 4.75
C VAL A 93 -8.59 6.94 3.35
N LEU A 94 -7.40 6.87 2.77
CA LEU A 94 -7.17 7.45 1.45
C LEU A 94 -7.95 6.73 0.35
N SER A 95 -8.10 5.41 0.43
CA SER A 95 -8.82 4.64 -0.58
C SER A 95 -10.29 5.05 -0.71
N THR A 96 -10.94 5.48 0.38
CA THR A 96 -12.34 5.94 0.31
C THR A 96 -12.48 7.25 -0.45
N ILE A 97 -11.42 8.03 -0.54
CA ILE A 97 -11.38 9.33 -1.23
C ILE A 97 -10.98 9.14 -2.70
N VAL A 98 -9.90 8.37 -2.96
CA VAL A 98 -9.30 8.30 -4.29
C VAL A 98 -9.90 7.22 -5.18
N ASP A 99 -10.39 6.10 -4.63
CA ASP A 99 -10.78 4.95 -5.47
C ASP A 99 -11.94 5.28 -6.42
N GLY A 100 -12.90 6.09 -5.96
CA GLY A 100 -14.01 6.57 -6.78
C GLY A 100 -13.61 7.49 -7.94
N THR A 101 -12.37 8.01 -7.94
CA THR A 101 -11.84 8.85 -9.01
C THR A 101 -11.08 8.06 -10.07
N PHE A 102 -10.77 6.79 -9.81
CA PHE A 102 -10.01 5.96 -10.74
C PHE A 102 -10.88 5.47 -11.91
N SER A 103 -10.26 5.36 -13.08
CA SER A 103 -10.88 4.79 -14.28
C SER A 103 -11.50 3.41 -14.00
N ASP A 104 -12.64 3.12 -14.63
CA ASP A 104 -13.24 1.79 -14.61
C ASP A 104 -12.36 0.71 -15.25
N ASN A 105 -11.41 1.10 -16.09
CA ASN A 105 -10.42 0.22 -16.71
C ASN A 105 -9.17 0.00 -15.84
N SER A 106 -9.15 0.54 -14.62
CA SER A 106 -8.10 0.28 -13.62
C SER A 106 -8.52 -0.87 -12.71
N PHE A 107 -7.75 -1.96 -12.73
CA PHE A 107 -8.08 -3.20 -12.02
C PHE A 107 -7.08 -3.59 -10.91
N GLY A 108 -5.86 -3.07 -10.95
CA GLY A 108 -4.79 -3.45 -10.03
C GLY A 108 -4.95 -2.79 -8.66
N PHE A 109 -4.75 -3.54 -7.58
CA PHE A 109 -4.71 -3.04 -6.20
C PHE A 109 -5.95 -2.26 -5.73
N ARG A 110 -7.11 -2.51 -6.34
CA ARG A 110 -8.38 -1.84 -6.00
C ARG A 110 -9.36 -2.78 -5.31
N PRO A 111 -10.15 -2.31 -4.33
CA PRO A 111 -11.22 -3.09 -3.73
C PRO A 111 -12.18 -3.64 -4.81
N ASN A 112 -12.57 -4.91 -4.68
CA ASN A 112 -13.53 -5.56 -5.58
C ASN A 112 -13.14 -5.57 -7.08
N ARG A 113 -11.86 -5.35 -7.41
CA ARG A 113 -11.29 -5.46 -8.76
C ARG A 113 -10.16 -6.50 -8.73
N ASN A 114 -9.96 -7.23 -9.83
CA ASN A 114 -8.90 -8.23 -9.94
C ASN A 114 -8.50 -8.47 -11.41
N GLY A 115 -7.40 -9.20 -11.61
CA GLY A 115 -6.90 -9.52 -12.95
C GLY A 115 -7.90 -10.30 -13.83
N GLN A 116 -8.72 -11.16 -13.24
CA GLN A 116 -9.74 -11.90 -14.01
C GLN A 116 -10.78 -10.96 -14.64
N ARG A 117 -11.18 -9.88 -13.94
CA ARG A 117 -12.08 -8.87 -14.50
C ARG A 117 -11.42 -8.10 -15.66
N ALA A 118 -10.13 -7.78 -15.55
CA ALA A 118 -9.37 -7.17 -16.64
C ALA A 118 -9.36 -8.07 -17.88
N VAL A 119 -9.06 -9.36 -17.71
CA VAL A 119 -9.08 -10.35 -18.81
C VAL A 119 -10.46 -10.45 -19.46
N LYS A 120 -11.54 -10.50 -18.66
CA LYS A 120 -12.91 -10.53 -19.20
C LYS A 120 -13.23 -9.28 -20.03
N GLN A 121 -12.78 -8.10 -19.60
CA GLN A 121 -12.97 -6.87 -20.37
C GLN A 121 -12.20 -6.93 -21.71
N VAL A 122 -10.95 -7.37 -21.69
CA VAL A 122 -10.14 -7.57 -22.92
C VAL A 122 -10.83 -8.54 -23.88
N GLN A 123 -11.39 -9.65 -23.39
CA GLN A 123 -12.14 -10.59 -24.22
C GLN A 123 -13.34 -9.94 -24.93
N GLN A 124 -14.06 -9.03 -24.26
CA GLN A 124 -15.18 -8.32 -24.88
C GLN A 124 -14.70 -7.31 -25.94
N ILE A 125 -13.59 -6.63 -25.70
CA ILE A 125 -12.96 -5.73 -26.67
C ILE A 125 -12.57 -6.49 -27.94
N ILE A 126 -11.96 -7.67 -27.81
CA ILE A 126 -11.61 -8.53 -28.95
C ILE A 126 -12.86 -8.98 -29.72
N LYS A 127 -13.93 -9.36 -29.01
CA LYS A 127 -15.22 -9.71 -29.63
C LYS A 127 -15.84 -8.55 -30.41
N SER A 128 -15.58 -7.30 -30.01
CA SER A 128 -15.96 -6.09 -30.76
C SER A 128 -15.09 -5.80 -31.99
N LYS A 129 -14.31 -6.78 -32.47
CA LYS A 129 -13.40 -6.70 -33.64
C LYS A 129 -12.21 -5.75 -33.45
N ARG A 130 -11.81 -5.47 -32.21
CA ARG A 130 -10.55 -4.78 -31.89
C ARG A 130 -9.50 -5.81 -31.49
N ASN A 131 -8.70 -6.25 -32.45
CA ASN A 131 -7.80 -7.41 -32.33
C ASN A 131 -6.30 -7.05 -32.27
N ILE A 132 -5.96 -5.76 -32.28
CA ILE A 132 -4.58 -5.28 -32.11
C ILE A 132 -4.43 -4.70 -30.71
N ALA A 133 -3.46 -5.20 -29.95
CA ALA A 133 -3.09 -4.69 -28.64
C ALA A 133 -1.80 -3.87 -28.74
N VAL A 134 -1.75 -2.77 -28.00
CA VAL A 134 -0.52 -2.00 -27.77
C VAL A 134 -0.09 -2.30 -26.34
N ASP A 135 0.99 -3.05 -26.20
CA ASP A 135 1.53 -3.44 -24.90
C ASP A 135 2.57 -2.43 -24.43
N VAL A 136 2.33 -1.83 -23.27
CA VAL A 136 3.20 -0.80 -22.67
C VAL A 136 3.39 -1.13 -21.20
N ASP A 137 4.64 -1.36 -20.81
CA ASP A 137 5.03 -1.60 -19.42
C ASP A 137 6.02 -0.55 -18.91
N LEU A 138 5.84 -0.14 -17.65
CA LEU A 138 6.75 0.78 -16.99
C LEU A 138 7.73 0.00 -16.11
N SER A 139 8.98 -0.05 -16.56
CA SER A 139 10.05 -0.64 -15.75
C SER A 139 10.24 0.13 -14.43
N LYS A 140 10.30 -0.62 -13.32
CA LYS A 140 10.73 -0.14 -12.00
C LYS A 140 9.97 1.11 -11.50
N PHE A 141 8.63 1.10 -11.57
CA PHE A 141 7.78 2.23 -11.16
C PHE A 141 8.19 2.87 -9.83
N PHE A 142 8.28 2.09 -8.75
CA PHE A 142 8.62 2.62 -7.42
C PHE A 142 10.06 3.12 -7.28
N ASP A 143 10.98 2.67 -8.13
CA ASP A 143 12.37 3.18 -8.13
C ASP A 143 12.49 4.51 -8.90
N ARG A 144 11.50 4.83 -9.75
CA ARG A 144 11.55 5.95 -10.70
C ARG A 144 10.46 7.00 -10.50
N VAL A 145 9.53 6.76 -9.59
CA VAL A 145 8.43 7.70 -9.33
C VAL A 145 8.98 9.00 -8.74
N ASN A 146 8.65 10.12 -9.36
CA ASN A 146 9.02 11.44 -8.84
C ASN A 146 8.11 11.79 -7.65
N HIS A 147 8.70 12.01 -6.48
CA HIS A 147 7.96 12.25 -5.24
C HIS A 147 7.14 13.55 -5.29
N ASP A 148 7.68 14.64 -5.84
CA ASP A 148 6.97 15.92 -5.91
C ASP A 148 5.72 15.83 -6.80
N LEU A 149 5.85 15.16 -7.95
CA LEU A 149 4.74 14.91 -8.86
C LEU A 149 3.66 14.05 -8.20
N LEU A 150 4.06 12.98 -7.50
CA LEU A 150 3.16 12.10 -6.78
C LEU A 150 2.39 12.86 -5.69
N MET A 151 3.09 13.62 -4.86
CA MET A 151 2.50 14.39 -3.76
C MET A 151 1.58 15.50 -4.29
N ARG A 152 1.95 16.17 -5.39
CA ARG A 152 1.09 17.16 -6.06
C ARG A 152 -0.17 16.55 -6.65
N ASN A 153 -0.11 15.33 -7.17
CA ASN A 153 -1.31 14.65 -7.66
C ASN A 153 -2.22 14.25 -6.48
N LEU A 154 -1.63 13.75 -5.38
CA LEU A 154 -2.36 13.36 -4.19
C LEU A 154 -3.08 14.55 -3.53
N SER A 155 -2.43 15.72 -3.46
CA SER A 155 -3.02 16.93 -2.87
C SER A 155 -4.22 17.50 -3.64
N ARG A 156 -4.47 17.06 -4.88
CA ARG A 156 -5.69 17.42 -5.59
C ARG A 156 -6.93 16.73 -5.03
N HIS A 157 -6.75 15.60 -4.37
CA HIS A 157 -7.84 14.77 -3.83
C HIS A 157 -7.97 14.90 -2.30
N ILE A 158 -6.87 15.21 -1.62
CA ILE A 158 -6.82 15.41 -0.17
C ILE A 158 -6.86 16.92 0.11
N LYS A 159 -7.93 17.39 0.73
CA LYS A 159 -8.08 18.77 1.22
C LYS A 159 -7.70 18.86 2.69
#